data_AF-A0A150PQ48-F1
#
_entry.id   AF-A0A150PQ48-F1
#
_cell.length_a   1.000
_cell.length_b   1.000
_cell.length_c   1.000
_cell.angle_alpha   90.00
_cell.angle_beta   90.00
_cell.angle_gamma   90.00
#
_symmetry.space_group_name_H-M   'P 1'
#
loop_
_entity.id
_entity.type
_entity.pdbx_description
1 polymer ?
#
loop_
_entity_poly.entity_id
_entity_poly.type
_entity_poly.pdbx_seq_one_letter_code
_entity_poly.pdbx_strand_id
1 'polypeptide(L)'
;MFIFWKKTPLSSRIYSDPYCVHIGSDRLTLTPTVKESYREDGKPRNRTLWRPSRGLRTCCIADINDPTARVAWWQEFEQDFLRVVTNLEEADGDRLLDHYEWLRDELAKIVPQPSLADETLWWCMMGLPQDPRPGERPHEQRARLVEEARRSMEERLRPLWEQERRYWQREAETARRVPPRDPPHAEAGGTAPGPHGSAQAQSGRRNAADATPWFFRQLGLTWPCTEQDVKVAWRRGVKVHHPDQGGSNAAFIDLKGAYDAAMDFLKRAAA
;
A
#
# COMPACT_ATOMS: atom_id res chain seq x y z
N MET A 1 8.10 -3.67 26.59
CA MET A 1 8.52 -4.61 25.53
C MET A 1 9.16 -3.82 24.39
N PHE A 2 10.08 -4.41 23.63
CA PHE A 2 10.71 -3.78 22.47
C PHE A 2 11.17 -4.82 21.44
N ILE A 3 11.31 -4.42 20.17
CA ILE A 3 11.88 -5.26 19.10
C ILE A 3 13.38 -4.97 18.96
N PHE A 4 14.20 -5.99 19.12
CA PHE A 4 15.63 -5.96 18.86
C PHE A 4 15.95 -6.67 17.54
N TRP A 5 16.61 -5.98 16.61
CA TRP A 5 17.00 -6.55 15.33
C TRP A 5 18.43 -7.09 15.37
N LYS A 6 18.58 -8.41 15.47
CA LYS A 6 19.89 -9.05 15.34
C LYS A 6 20.31 -9.00 13.87
N LYS A 7 21.45 -8.37 13.60
CA LYS A 7 22.07 -8.30 12.26
C LYS A 7 23.19 -9.34 12.20
N THR A 8 23.11 -10.26 11.25
CA THR A 8 24.16 -11.27 11.03
C THR A 8 24.71 -11.12 9.62
N PRO A 9 26.00 -10.79 9.44
CA PRO A 9 26.62 -10.79 8.13
C PRO A 9 26.51 -12.17 7.48
N LEU A 10 26.08 -12.21 6.22
CA LEU A 10 26.09 -13.44 5.45
C LEU A 10 27.52 -13.68 4.96
N SER A 11 28.26 -14.51 5.69
CA SER A 11 29.50 -15.06 5.14
C SER A 11 29.16 -15.95 3.95
N SER A 12 30.00 -15.92 2.92
CA SER A 12 29.74 -16.51 1.59
C SER A 12 29.55 -18.04 1.58
N ARG A 13 29.59 -18.74 2.72
CA ARG A 13 29.69 -20.21 2.77
C ARG A 13 28.63 -20.96 3.57
N ILE A 14 27.80 -20.34 4.42
CA ILE A 14 27.11 -21.12 5.47
C ILE A 14 25.57 -21.10 5.40
N TYR A 15 24.94 -20.21 4.63
CA TYR A 15 23.48 -20.15 4.59
C TYR A 15 22.96 -20.13 3.15
N SER A 16 22.60 -21.30 2.62
CA SER A 16 21.68 -21.41 1.49
C SER A 16 20.25 -21.26 2.04
N ASP A 17 19.66 -20.09 1.88
CA ASP A 17 18.22 -19.93 2.08
C ASP A 17 17.56 -20.29 0.75
N PRO A 18 16.66 -21.29 0.70
CA PRO A 18 16.02 -21.72 -0.55
C PRO A 18 15.21 -20.60 -1.21
N TYR A 19 14.83 -19.57 -0.46
CA TYR A 19 14.11 -18.41 -0.96
C TYR A 19 15.03 -17.18 -1.17
N CYS A 20 16.35 -17.33 -1.19
CA CYS A 20 17.21 -16.19 -1.49
C CYS A 20 18.34 -16.53 -2.45
N VAL A 21 18.11 -16.19 -3.72
CA VAL A 21 19.04 -16.41 -4.84
C VAL A 21 20.09 -15.31 -4.98
N HIS A 22 19.92 -14.19 -4.26
CA HIS A 22 20.84 -13.07 -4.32
C HIS A 22 22.26 -13.47 -3.89
N ILE A 23 23.25 -12.77 -4.45
CA ILE A 23 24.68 -12.87 -4.13
C ILE A 23 25.23 -11.48 -3.76
N GLY A 24 26.32 -11.41 -3.00
CA GLY A 24 26.95 -10.14 -2.60
C GLY A 24 27.53 -10.17 -1.19
N SER A 25 28.57 -9.35 -0.94
CA SER A 25 29.30 -9.27 0.34
C SER A 25 28.56 -8.49 1.42
N ASP A 26 27.72 -7.54 1.04
CA ASP A 26 27.13 -6.56 1.98
C ASP A 26 25.75 -7.00 2.50
N ARG A 27 25.48 -8.31 2.43
CA ARG A 27 24.19 -8.87 2.75
C ARG A 27 24.10 -9.20 4.23
N LEU A 28 23.00 -8.79 4.85
CA LEU A 28 22.72 -9.06 6.25
C LEU A 28 21.46 -9.90 6.37
N THR A 29 21.46 -10.87 7.27
CA THR A 29 20.23 -11.48 7.79
C THR A 29 19.76 -10.65 8.98
N LEU A 30 18.53 -10.18 8.92
CA LEU A 30 17.81 -9.50 9.99
C LEU A 30 16.91 -10.51 10.70
N THR A 31 17.11 -10.70 12.00
CA THR A 31 16.22 -11.52 12.83
C THR A 31 15.63 -10.63 13.92
N PRO A 32 14.32 -10.32 13.87
CA PRO A 32 13.69 -9.60 14.95
C PRO A 32 13.64 -10.48 16.20
N THR A 33 13.73 -9.88 17.36
CA THR A 33 13.60 -10.57 18.65
C THR A 33 12.81 -9.66 19.57
N VAL A 34 11.67 -10.14 20.04
CA VAL A 34 10.83 -9.40 20.98
C VAL A 34 11.37 -9.64 22.38
N LYS A 35 11.74 -8.55 23.04
CA LYS A 35 12.34 -8.57 24.36
C LYS A 35 11.48 -7.81 25.36
N GLU A 36 11.48 -8.32 26.58
CA GLU A 36 10.89 -7.66 27.72
C GLU A 36 11.99 -7.23 28.69
N SER A 37 11.98 -5.94 29.02
CA SER A 37 12.81 -5.40 30.11
C SER A 37 12.12 -5.63 31.44
N TYR A 38 12.87 -6.14 32.40
CA TYR A 38 12.43 -6.31 33.79
C TYR A 38 13.58 -5.96 34.76
N ARG A 39 13.29 -5.95 36.05
CA ARG A 39 14.29 -5.76 37.10
C ARG A 39 14.35 -6.99 37.99
N GLU A 40 15.57 -7.42 38.30
CA GLU A 40 15.87 -8.51 39.23
C GLU A 40 16.92 -7.98 40.21
N ASP A 41 16.60 -7.98 41.50
CA ASP A 41 17.41 -7.36 42.56
C ASP A 41 17.79 -5.89 42.24
N GLY A 42 16.82 -5.14 41.71
CA GLY A 42 17.01 -3.75 41.28
C GLY A 42 17.84 -3.56 40.01
N LYS A 43 18.45 -4.60 39.44
CA LYS A 43 19.28 -4.52 38.23
C LYS A 43 18.43 -4.70 36.97
N PRO A 44 18.64 -3.90 35.90
CA PRO A 44 17.94 -4.10 34.65
C PRO A 44 18.36 -5.44 34.00
N ARG A 45 17.37 -6.18 33.53
CA ARG A 45 17.48 -7.45 32.81
C ARG A 45 16.57 -7.42 31.59
N ASN A 46 16.84 -8.30 30.63
CA ASN A 46 15.98 -8.49 29.47
C ASN A 46 15.78 -9.99 29.25
N ARG A 47 14.54 -10.43 29.03
CA ARG A 47 14.22 -11.79 28.55
C ARG A 47 13.68 -11.74 27.13
N THR A 48 13.85 -12.83 26.38
CA THR A 48 13.29 -12.96 25.03
C THR A 48 11.93 -13.60 25.13
N LEU A 49 10.90 -12.91 24.66
CA LEU A 49 9.53 -13.45 24.61
C LEU A 49 9.26 -14.18 23.30
N TRP A 50 9.78 -13.66 22.19
CA TRP A 50 9.59 -14.25 20.88
C TRP A 50 10.79 -14.00 19.96
N ARG A 51 11.07 -15.00 19.13
CA ARG A 51 12.06 -14.95 18.06
C ARG A 51 11.51 -15.83 16.93
N PRO A 52 11.41 -15.33 15.68
CA PRO A 52 10.97 -16.17 14.58
C PRO A 52 12.01 -17.26 14.34
N SER A 53 11.54 -18.40 13.85
CA SER A 53 12.41 -19.51 13.43
C SER A 53 13.36 -19.08 12.31
N ARG A 54 12.97 -18.06 11.54
CA ARG A 54 13.70 -17.57 10.38
C ARG A 54 13.96 -16.06 10.40
N GLY A 55 15.17 -15.68 10.00
CA GLY A 55 15.52 -14.30 9.69
C GLY A 55 15.29 -13.99 8.21
N LEU A 56 15.13 -12.70 7.88
CA LEU A 56 14.96 -12.24 6.51
C LEU A 56 16.18 -11.45 6.05
N ARG A 57 16.62 -11.66 4.81
CA ARG A 57 17.81 -11.02 4.27
C ARG A 57 17.49 -9.64 3.72
N THR A 58 18.40 -8.67 3.89
CA THR A 58 18.22 -7.30 3.38
C THR A 58 17.95 -7.27 1.87
N CYS A 59 18.61 -8.12 1.10
CA CYS A 59 18.34 -8.27 -0.33
C CYS A 59 16.94 -8.80 -0.65
N CYS A 60 16.35 -9.68 0.17
CA CYS A 60 14.97 -10.16 -0.02
C CYS A 60 13.93 -9.09 0.35
N ILE A 61 14.24 -8.26 1.34
CA ILE A 61 13.36 -7.16 1.75
C ILE A 61 13.25 -6.14 0.62
N ALA A 62 14.38 -5.80 0.01
CA ALA A 62 14.50 -4.80 -1.06
C ALA A 62 14.11 -5.33 -2.45
N ASP A 63 13.94 -6.64 -2.63
CA ASP A 63 13.60 -7.20 -3.93
C ASP A 63 12.13 -6.99 -4.27
N ILE A 64 11.89 -6.03 -5.15
CA ILE A 64 10.56 -5.72 -5.70
C ILE A 64 10.18 -6.72 -6.80
N ASN A 65 11.17 -7.36 -7.43
CA ASN A 65 10.98 -8.32 -8.51
C ASN A 65 10.77 -9.76 -8.00
N ASP A 66 11.06 -10.05 -6.75
CA ASP A 66 10.75 -11.34 -6.14
C ASP A 66 10.33 -11.17 -4.68
N PRO A 67 9.08 -10.74 -4.44
CA PRO A 67 8.58 -10.53 -3.08
C PRO A 67 8.34 -11.84 -2.33
N THR A 68 8.52 -13.02 -2.97
CA THR A 68 8.07 -14.30 -2.44
C THR A 68 8.78 -14.70 -1.15
N ALA A 69 10.03 -14.30 -0.96
CA ALA A 69 10.75 -14.52 0.30
C ALA A 69 10.17 -13.70 1.46
N ARG A 70 9.74 -12.47 1.16
CA ARG A 70 9.09 -11.58 2.14
C ARG A 70 7.70 -12.09 2.49
N VAL A 71 6.93 -12.55 1.50
CA VAL A 71 5.63 -13.19 1.72
C VAL A 71 5.78 -14.45 2.57
N ALA A 72 6.69 -15.35 2.21
CA ALA A 72 6.94 -16.58 2.96
C ALA A 72 7.30 -16.29 4.43
N TRP A 73 8.15 -15.28 4.67
CA TRP A 73 8.50 -14.86 6.02
C TRP A 73 7.30 -14.34 6.81
N TRP A 74 6.41 -13.56 6.19
CA TRP A 74 5.18 -13.09 6.86
C TRP A 74 4.18 -14.22 7.14
N GLN A 75 4.06 -15.21 6.25
CA GLN A 75 3.23 -16.41 6.49
C GLN A 75 3.78 -17.27 7.63
N GLU A 76 5.10 -17.43 7.70
CA GLU A 76 5.77 -18.12 8.82
C GLU A 76 5.67 -17.31 10.13
N PHE A 77 5.73 -15.97 10.06
CA PHE A 77 5.65 -15.08 11.22
C PHE A 77 4.40 -15.33 12.06
N GLU A 78 3.21 -15.35 11.45
CA GLU A 78 1.95 -15.50 12.19
C GLU A 78 1.87 -16.88 12.87
N GLN A 79 2.25 -17.93 12.14
CA GLN A 79 2.26 -19.30 12.64
C GLN A 79 3.27 -19.47 13.78
N ASP A 80 4.49 -18.95 13.61
CA ASP A 80 5.54 -18.96 14.63
C ASP A 80 5.12 -18.20 15.88
N PHE A 81 4.50 -17.03 15.70
CA PHE A 81 4.02 -16.20 16.79
C PHE A 81 2.97 -16.93 17.63
N LEU A 82 1.91 -17.44 16.99
CA LEU A 82 0.85 -18.17 17.69
C LEU A 82 1.37 -19.41 18.40
N ARG A 83 2.27 -20.17 17.76
CA ARG A 83 2.91 -21.34 18.38
C ARG A 83 3.71 -20.96 19.62
N VAL A 84 4.44 -19.83 19.61
CA VAL A 84 5.17 -19.37 20.79
C VAL A 84 4.21 -18.95 21.90
N VAL A 85 3.18 -18.16 21.58
CA VAL A 85 2.15 -17.75 22.54
C VAL A 85 1.56 -18.95 23.27
N THR A 86 1.21 -20.03 22.56
CA THR A 86 0.62 -21.25 23.17
C THR A 86 1.56 -22.01 24.10
N ASN A 87 2.88 -21.75 24.03
CA ASN A 87 3.89 -22.41 24.85
C ASN A 87 4.43 -21.52 25.98
N LEU A 88 3.97 -20.26 26.08
CA LEU A 88 4.31 -19.37 27.18
C LEU A 88 3.40 -19.63 28.39
N GLU A 89 3.80 -19.13 29.56
CA GLU A 89 2.89 -19.00 30.68
C GLU A 89 1.71 -18.09 30.29
N GLU A 90 0.51 -18.38 30.78
CA GLU A 90 -0.74 -17.71 30.38
C GLU A 90 -0.62 -16.18 30.38
N ALA A 91 -0.10 -15.61 31.47
CA ALA A 91 0.09 -14.16 31.61
C ALA A 91 1.07 -13.56 30.59
N ASP A 92 2.09 -14.32 30.16
CA ASP A 92 3.05 -13.87 29.14
C ASP A 92 2.49 -14.05 27.73
N GLY A 93 1.71 -15.11 27.50
CA GLY A 93 0.99 -15.37 26.25
C GLY A 93 -0.05 -14.27 25.97
N ASP A 94 -0.91 -13.97 26.95
CA ASP A 94 -1.93 -12.91 26.84
C ASP A 94 -1.30 -11.55 26.58
N ARG A 95 -0.25 -11.20 27.35
CA ARG A 95 0.48 -9.95 27.13
C ARG A 95 1.06 -9.86 25.72
N LEU A 96 1.60 -10.96 25.19
CA LEU A 96 2.16 -10.97 23.85
C LEU A 96 1.06 -10.82 22.79
N LEU A 97 -0.09 -11.47 22.98
CA LEU A 97 -1.29 -11.33 22.14
C LEU A 97 -1.84 -9.89 22.11
N ASP A 98 -1.94 -9.25 23.28
CA ASP A 98 -2.41 -7.85 23.40
C ASP A 98 -1.54 -6.86 22.60
N HIS A 99 -0.29 -7.25 22.34
CA HIS A 99 0.67 -6.45 21.58
C HIS A 99 0.87 -6.94 20.14
N TYR A 100 0.09 -7.91 19.65
CA TYR A 100 0.25 -8.48 18.31
C TYR A 100 0.21 -7.42 17.20
N GLU A 101 -0.79 -6.53 17.22
CA GLU A 101 -0.93 -5.49 16.20
C GLU A 101 0.25 -4.52 16.21
N TRP A 102 0.67 -4.08 17.42
CA TRP A 102 1.85 -3.22 17.57
C TRP A 102 3.12 -3.91 17.05
N LEU A 103 3.33 -5.19 17.36
CA LEU A 103 4.46 -5.96 16.87
C LEU A 103 4.46 -6.04 15.35
N ARG A 104 3.32 -6.39 14.77
CA ARG A 104 3.13 -6.46 13.32
C ARG A 104 3.45 -5.13 12.65
N ASP A 105 2.99 -4.01 13.21
CA ASP A 105 3.22 -2.68 12.67
C ASP A 105 4.69 -2.23 12.81
N GLU A 106 5.36 -2.50 13.93
CA GLU A 106 6.79 -2.21 14.09
C GLU A 106 7.67 -3.06 13.16
N LEU A 107 7.32 -4.33 12.95
CA LEU A 107 7.99 -5.20 11.99
C LEU A 107 7.81 -4.66 10.56
N ALA A 108 6.60 -4.20 10.22
CA ALA A 108 6.26 -3.64 8.91
C ALA A 108 7.09 -2.42 8.50
N LYS A 109 7.65 -1.68 9.48
CA LYS A 109 8.57 -0.56 9.21
C LYS A 109 9.90 -0.98 8.59
N ILE A 110 10.34 -2.23 8.84
CA ILE A 110 11.59 -2.78 8.29
C ILE A 110 11.32 -3.81 7.20
N VAL A 111 10.33 -4.66 7.39
CA VAL A 111 9.91 -5.70 6.44
C VAL A 111 8.51 -5.35 5.96
N PRO A 112 8.34 -4.67 4.81
CA PRO A 112 7.01 -4.26 4.36
C PRO A 112 6.03 -5.43 4.33
N GLN A 113 4.78 -5.20 4.74
CA GLN A 113 3.73 -6.21 4.60
C GLN A 113 3.53 -6.52 3.11
N PRO A 114 3.28 -7.79 2.76
CA PRO A 114 3.04 -8.16 1.37
C PRO A 114 1.75 -7.52 0.89
N SER A 115 1.74 -7.09 -0.37
CA SER A 115 0.49 -6.69 -1.02
C SER A 115 -0.35 -7.94 -1.34
N LEU A 116 -1.65 -7.77 -1.60
CA LEU A 116 -2.48 -8.88 -2.11
C LEU A 116 -1.91 -9.48 -3.41
N ALA A 117 -1.27 -8.65 -4.25
CA ALA A 117 -0.60 -9.14 -5.46
C ALA A 117 0.65 -9.97 -5.13
N ASP A 118 1.43 -9.58 -4.13
CA ASP A 118 2.60 -10.34 -3.65
C ASP A 118 2.15 -11.71 -3.12
N GLU A 119 1.08 -11.75 -2.32
CA GLU A 119 0.50 -12.99 -1.80
C GLU A 119 -0.05 -13.87 -2.92
N THR A 120 -0.77 -13.30 -3.88
CA THR A 120 -1.32 -14.03 -5.03
C THR A 120 -0.18 -14.65 -5.85
N LEU A 121 0.89 -13.89 -6.11
CA LEU A 121 2.08 -14.39 -6.80
C LEU A 121 2.72 -15.56 -6.03
N TRP A 122 2.85 -15.43 -4.71
CA TRP A 122 3.40 -16.49 -3.87
C TRP A 122 2.54 -17.76 -3.92
N TRP A 123 1.21 -17.66 -3.80
CA TRP A 123 0.32 -18.81 -3.92
C TRP A 123 0.36 -19.46 -5.30
N CYS A 124 0.40 -18.66 -6.38
CA CYS A 124 0.62 -19.17 -7.73
C CYS A 124 1.95 -19.94 -7.81
N MET A 125 3.04 -19.38 -7.28
CA MET A 125 4.36 -20.01 -7.27
C MET A 125 4.36 -21.33 -6.49
N MET A 126 3.74 -21.37 -5.30
CA MET A 126 3.65 -22.57 -4.47
C MET A 126 2.79 -23.67 -5.11
N GLY A 127 1.88 -23.31 -6.03
CA GLY A 127 1.08 -24.27 -6.80
C GLY A 127 1.79 -24.87 -8.02
N LEU A 128 2.98 -24.39 -8.39
CA LEU A 128 3.74 -24.93 -9.52
C LEU A 128 4.58 -26.16 -9.12
N PRO A 129 4.95 -27.04 -10.07
CA PRO A 129 5.90 -28.11 -9.83
C PRO A 129 7.25 -27.56 -9.34
N GLN A 130 7.63 -27.90 -8.11
CA GLN A 130 8.84 -27.41 -7.46
C GLN A 130 10.09 -28.21 -7.83
N ASP A 131 9.98 -29.30 -8.58
CA ASP A 131 11.16 -30.11 -8.94
C ASP A 131 12.10 -29.35 -9.89
N PRO A 132 13.43 -29.36 -9.62
CA PRO A 132 14.39 -28.74 -10.50
C PRO A 132 14.49 -29.52 -11.82
N ARG A 133 14.61 -28.79 -12.93
CA ARG A 133 14.89 -29.43 -14.22
C ARG A 133 16.32 -30.00 -14.22
N PRO A 134 16.63 -31.03 -15.01
CA PRO A 134 17.99 -31.56 -15.10
C PRO A 134 19.01 -30.47 -15.44
N GLY A 135 19.99 -30.27 -14.54
CA GLY A 135 21.04 -29.25 -14.68
C GLY A 135 20.65 -27.83 -14.27
N GLU A 136 19.40 -27.58 -13.86
CA GLU A 136 18.92 -26.27 -13.42
C GLU A 136 19.55 -25.87 -12.09
N ARG A 137 20.19 -24.70 -12.04
CA ARG A 137 20.73 -24.15 -10.79
C ARG A 137 19.59 -23.56 -9.94
N PRO A 138 19.73 -23.50 -8.59
CA PRO A 138 18.65 -23.02 -7.72
C PRO A 138 18.12 -21.62 -8.06
N HIS A 139 18.98 -20.72 -8.56
CA HIS A 139 18.54 -19.38 -8.97
C HIS A 139 17.78 -19.37 -10.30
N GLU A 140 18.14 -20.26 -11.24
CA GLU A 140 17.43 -20.46 -12.51
C GLU A 140 16.05 -21.05 -12.25
N GLN A 141 15.97 -22.07 -11.38
CA GLN A 141 14.73 -22.69 -10.93
C GLN A 141 13.77 -21.67 -10.32
N ARG A 142 14.26 -20.86 -9.38
CA ARG A 142 13.44 -19.83 -8.73
C ARG A 142 12.97 -18.76 -9.71
N ALA A 143 13.86 -18.26 -10.57
CA ALA A 143 13.49 -17.29 -11.60
C ALA A 143 12.39 -17.83 -12.51
N ARG A 144 12.51 -19.10 -12.94
CA ARG A 144 11.46 -19.78 -13.71
C ARG A 144 10.14 -19.85 -12.95
N LEU A 145 10.15 -20.30 -11.69
CA LEU A 145 8.93 -20.44 -10.88
C LEU A 145 8.23 -19.09 -10.68
N VAL A 146 8.98 -18.02 -10.40
CA VAL A 146 8.43 -16.67 -10.24
C VAL A 146 7.82 -16.17 -11.55
N GLU A 147 8.49 -16.38 -12.68
CA GLU A 147 8.00 -15.95 -13.99
C GLU A 147 6.75 -16.74 -14.43
N GLU A 148 6.74 -18.04 -14.21
CA GLU A 148 5.59 -18.90 -14.49
C GLU A 148 4.40 -18.55 -13.57
N ALA A 149 4.66 -18.21 -12.30
CA ALA A 149 3.65 -17.76 -11.37
C ALA A 149 3.05 -16.40 -11.78
N ARG A 150 3.87 -15.46 -12.26
CA ARG A 150 3.40 -14.19 -12.83
C ARG A 150 2.48 -14.42 -14.02
N ARG A 151 2.89 -15.28 -14.95
CA ARG A 151 2.09 -15.63 -16.11
C ARG A 151 0.75 -16.24 -15.69
N SER A 152 0.76 -17.18 -14.74
CA SER A 152 -0.45 -17.79 -14.20
C SER A 152 -1.36 -16.76 -13.52
N MET A 153 -0.80 -15.84 -12.73
CA MET A 153 -1.54 -14.75 -12.11
C MET A 153 -2.15 -13.81 -13.16
N GLU A 154 -1.40 -13.42 -14.17
CA GLU A 154 -1.87 -12.58 -15.27
C GLU A 154 -3.00 -13.26 -16.03
N GLU A 155 -2.87 -14.54 -16.38
CA GLU A 155 -3.90 -15.32 -17.06
C GLU A 155 -5.19 -15.43 -16.22
N ARG A 156 -5.07 -15.61 -14.89
CA ARG A 156 -6.22 -15.65 -13.97
C ARG A 156 -6.89 -14.29 -13.80
N LEU A 157 -6.13 -13.20 -13.77
CA LEU A 157 -6.65 -11.85 -13.57
C LEU A 157 -7.10 -11.18 -14.87
N ARG A 158 -6.61 -11.64 -16.03
CA ARG A 158 -6.92 -11.09 -17.35
C ARG A 158 -8.43 -10.94 -17.59
N PRO A 159 -9.30 -11.92 -17.31
CA PRO A 159 -10.74 -11.75 -17.48
C PRO A 159 -11.33 -10.62 -16.63
N LEU A 160 -10.88 -10.47 -15.38
CA LEU A 160 -11.33 -9.40 -14.48
C LEU A 160 -10.89 -8.03 -14.99
N TRP A 161 -9.63 -7.91 -15.41
CA TRP A 161 -9.12 -6.66 -16.00
C TRP A 161 -9.80 -6.33 -17.33
N GLU A 162 -10.12 -7.31 -18.17
CA GLU A 162 -10.90 -7.09 -19.38
C GLU A 162 -12.33 -6.65 -19.06
N GLN A 163 -12.97 -7.24 -18.04
CA GLN A 163 -14.30 -6.84 -17.59
C GLN A 163 -14.30 -5.40 -17.07
N GLU A 164 -13.33 -5.05 -16.24
CA GLU A 164 -13.14 -3.70 -15.70
C GLU A 164 -12.85 -2.71 -16.84
N ARG A 165 -11.97 -3.04 -17.78
CA ARG A 165 -11.71 -2.22 -18.97
C ARG A 165 -12.97 -1.97 -19.79
N ARG A 166 -13.79 -3.01 -20.04
CA ARG A 166 -15.07 -2.87 -20.74
C ARG A 166 -16.06 -2.01 -19.96
N TYR A 167 -16.09 -2.13 -18.62
CA TYR A 167 -16.91 -1.27 -17.77
C TYR A 167 -16.51 0.20 -17.94
N TRP A 168 -15.22 0.52 -17.80
CA TRP A 168 -14.74 1.89 -17.94
C TRP A 168 -14.91 2.44 -19.36
N GLN A 169 -14.81 1.61 -20.40
CA GLN A 169 -15.12 2.00 -21.76
C GLN A 169 -16.60 2.38 -21.92
N ARG A 170 -17.54 1.62 -21.33
CA ARG A 170 -18.97 1.95 -21.36
C ARG A 170 -19.28 3.22 -20.58
N GLU A 171 -18.66 3.42 -19.41
CA GLU A 171 -18.81 4.65 -18.63
C GLU A 171 -18.29 5.86 -19.43
N ALA A 172 -17.11 5.74 -20.04
CA ALA A 172 -16.54 6.79 -20.89
C ALA A 172 -17.40 7.10 -22.12
N GLU A 173 -17.97 6.07 -22.77
CA GLU A 173 -18.89 6.26 -23.89
C GLU A 173 -20.20 6.93 -23.45
N THR A 174 -20.75 6.52 -22.31
CA THR A 174 -21.94 7.13 -21.71
C THR A 174 -21.68 8.61 -21.41
N ALA A 175 -20.54 8.93 -20.79
CA ALA A 175 -20.14 10.31 -20.50
C ALA A 175 -20.00 11.17 -21.77
N ARG A 176 -19.54 10.61 -22.89
CA ARG A 176 -19.47 11.32 -24.19
C ARG A 176 -20.83 11.57 -24.82
N ARG A 177 -21.82 10.70 -24.56
CA ARG A 177 -23.19 10.83 -25.09
C ARG A 177 -24.05 11.81 -24.31
N VAL A 178 -23.76 12.00 -23.02
CA VAL A 178 -24.40 13.06 -22.24
C VAL A 178 -23.97 14.39 -22.88
N PRO A 179 -24.91 15.15 -23.49
CA PRO A 179 -24.57 16.46 -24.02
C PRO A 179 -23.91 17.26 -22.91
N PRO A 180 -22.92 18.12 -23.20
CA PRO A 180 -22.47 19.11 -22.22
C PRO A 180 -23.74 19.76 -21.67
N ARG A 181 -24.01 19.59 -20.37
CA ARG A 181 -25.13 20.31 -19.77
C ARG A 181 -24.83 21.76 -20.08
N ASP A 182 -25.71 22.40 -20.86
CA ASP A 182 -25.59 23.82 -21.12
C ASP A 182 -25.31 24.46 -19.77
N PRO A 183 -24.16 25.16 -19.61
CA PRO A 183 -23.84 25.80 -18.35
C PRO A 183 -25.08 26.62 -18.03
N PRO A 184 -25.71 26.39 -16.86
CA PRO A 184 -27.07 26.86 -16.59
C PRO A 184 -27.11 28.30 -17.03
N HIS A 185 -27.84 28.57 -18.12
CA HIS A 185 -27.81 29.86 -18.78
C HIS A 185 -28.08 30.85 -17.66
N ALA A 186 -27.05 31.64 -17.31
CA ALA A 186 -27.21 32.76 -16.42
C ALA A 186 -28.18 33.65 -17.16
N GLU A 187 -29.47 33.53 -16.84
CA GLU A 187 -30.52 34.31 -17.46
C GLU A 187 -30.07 35.76 -17.35
N ALA A 188 -29.73 36.32 -18.51
CA ALA A 188 -29.41 37.71 -18.69
C ALA A 188 -30.71 38.50 -18.53
N GLY A 189 -31.27 38.49 -17.31
CA GLY A 189 -32.31 39.39 -16.85
C GLY A 189 -31.69 40.75 -16.56
N GLY A 190 -31.29 41.44 -17.62
CA GLY A 190 -31.03 42.87 -17.56
C GLY A 190 -32.34 43.60 -17.27
N THR A 191 -32.48 44.11 -16.05
CA THR A 191 -33.41 45.21 -15.76
C THR A 191 -32.60 46.33 -15.13
N ALA A 192 -32.67 47.50 -15.77
CA ALA A 192 -31.83 48.68 -15.54
C ALA A 192 -31.99 49.30 -14.12
N PRO A 193 -31.00 50.09 -13.65
CA PRO A 193 -31.09 50.82 -12.39
C PRO A 193 -31.90 52.12 -12.56
N GLY A 194 -33.05 52.21 -11.89
CA GLY A 194 -33.68 53.49 -11.56
C GLY A 194 -33.11 54.05 -10.25
N PRO A 195 -32.85 55.36 -10.14
CA PRO A 195 -32.49 55.96 -8.86
C PRO A 195 -33.76 56.30 -8.08
N HIS A 196 -33.68 56.12 -6.76
CA HIS A 196 -34.63 56.51 -5.69
C HIS A 196 -35.37 55.35 -5.02
N GLY A 197 -35.06 55.16 -3.73
CA GLY A 197 -36.04 54.70 -2.75
C GLY A 197 -35.77 53.34 -2.10
N SER A 198 -35.05 53.39 -0.98
CA SER A 198 -35.35 52.67 0.26
C SER A 198 -35.79 51.18 0.24
N ALA A 199 -35.00 50.39 0.99
CA ALA A 199 -35.41 49.21 1.76
C ALA A 199 -35.73 47.91 1.00
N GLN A 200 -34.76 47.00 0.93
CA GLN A 200 -34.71 45.75 1.74
C GLN A 200 -33.63 44.83 1.19
N ALA A 201 -32.68 44.49 2.06
CA ALA A 201 -31.57 43.58 1.78
C ALA A 201 -32.08 42.14 1.65
N GLN A 202 -32.16 41.63 0.42
CA GLN A 202 -32.15 40.19 0.14
C GLN A 202 -30.97 39.91 -0.78
N SER A 203 -29.80 39.77 -0.17
CA SER A 203 -28.60 39.23 -0.82
C SER A 203 -28.89 37.81 -1.30
N GLY A 204 -28.86 37.61 -2.61
CA GLY A 204 -29.07 36.32 -3.25
C GLY A 204 -28.17 35.24 -2.66
N ARG A 205 -28.79 34.12 -2.29
CA ARG A 205 -28.14 32.82 -2.08
C ARG A 205 -27.46 32.41 -3.40
N ARG A 206 -26.22 32.83 -3.61
CA ARG A 206 -25.31 32.11 -4.52
C ARG A 206 -25.26 30.67 -4.02
N ASN A 207 -25.67 29.72 -4.85
CA ASN A 207 -25.63 28.30 -4.55
C ASN A 207 -24.22 27.95 -4.04
N ALA A 208 -24.11 27.66 -2.75
CA ALA A 208 -22.85 27.31 -2.08
C ALA A 208 -22.19 26.03 -2.65
N ALA A 209 -22.87 25.35 -3.57
CA ALA A 209 -22.37 24.15 -4.25
C ALA A 209 -21.20 24.42 -5.23
N ASP A 210 -21.01 25.65 -5.71
CA ASP A 210 -19.91 25.98 -6.66
C ASP A 210 -18.65 26.56 -6.00
N ALA A 211 -18.59 26.59 -4.68
CA ALA A 211 -17.42 27.08 -3.95
C ALA A 211 -16.25 26.07 -3.90
N THR A 212 -16.41 24.85 -4.42
CA THR A 212 -15.36 23.82 -4.35
C THR A 212 -14.30 24.08 -5.44
N PRO A 213 -13.04 24.35 -5.08
CA PRO A 213 -11.95 24.49 -6.05
C PRO A 213 -11.85 23.33 -7.03
N TRP A 214 -11.44 23.62 -8.27
CA TRP A 214 -11.39 22.64 -9.36
C TRP A 214 -10.56 21.39 -9.04
N PHE A 215 -9.46 21.55 -8.28
CA PHE A 215 -8.57 20.45 -7.93
C PHE A 215 -9.19 19.47 -6.93
N PHE A 216 -10.09 19.91 -6.04
CA PHE A 216 -10.84 18.97 -5.21
C PHE A 216 -11.84 18.18 -6.03
N ARG A 217 -12.51 18.82 -7.01
CA ARG A 217 -13.40 18.11 -7.95
C ARG A 217 -12.65 17.07 -8.78
N GLN A 218 -11.45 17.39 -9.26
CA GLN A 218 -10.61 16.46 -10.00
C GLN A 218 -10.19 15.25 -9.17
N LEU A 219 -10.03 15.42 -7.85
CA LEU A 219 -9.74 14.34 -6.90
C LEU A 219 -11.01 13.61 -6.41
N GLY A 220 -12.21 14.01 -6.85
CA GLY A 220 -13.48 13.46 -6.37
C GLY A 220 -13.78 13.81 -4.91
N LEU A 221 -13.37 15.00 -4.46
CA LEU A 221 -13.55 15.51 -3.10
C LEU A 221 -14.49 16.73 -3.09
N THR A 222 -15.19 16.92 -1.97
CA THR A 222 -15.94 18.13 -1.64
C THR A 222 -15.18 18.97 -0.62
N TRP A 223 -15.44 20.28 -0.57
CA TRP A 223 -14.92 21.17 0.48
C TRP A 223 -15.99 21.37 1.58
N PRO A 224 -15.63 21.33 2.88
CA PRO A 224 -14.29 21.15 3.45
C PRO A 224 -13.78 19.70 3.42
N CYS A 225 -12.46 19.54 3.23
CA CYS A 225 -11.78 18.24 3.37
C CYS A 225 -10.42 18.42 4.04
N THR A 226 -9.87 17.31 4.56
CA THR A 226 -8.59 17.28 5.27
C THR A 226 -7.42 16.90 4.35
N GLU A 227 -6.19 17.13 4.81
CA GLU A 227 -4.98 16.66 4.11
C GLU A 227 -4.98 15.14 3.90
N GLN A 228 -5.52 14.40 4.87
CA GLN A 228 -5.62 12.94 4.78
C GLN A 228 -6.59 12.52 3.68
N ASP A 229 -7.71 13.21 3.51
CA ASP A 229 -8.69 12.94 2.44
C ASP A 229 -8.05 13.13 1.05
N VAL A 230 -7.27 14.20 0.89
CA VAL A 230 -6.50 14.48 -0.35
C VAL A 230 -5.52 13.36 -0.66
N LYS A 231 -4.75 12.89 0.34
CA LYS A 231 -3.81 11.77 0.17
C LYS A 231 -4.50 10.45 -0.16
N VAL A 232 -5.66 10.18 0.44
CA VAL A 232 -6.46 8.98 0.15
C VAL A 232 -7.03 9.05 -1.27
N ALA A 233 -7.56 10.20 -1.68
CA ALA A 233 -8.03 10.43 -3.04
C ALA A 233 -6.91 10.28 -4.08
N TRP A 234 -5.75 10.88 -3.84
CA TRP A 234 -4.56 10.72 -4.68
C TRP A 234 -4.16 9.26 -4.85
N ARG A 235 -4.00 8.50 -3.76
CA ARG A 235 -3.64 7.08 -3.83
C ARG A 235 -4.64 6.24 -4.60
N ARG A 236 -5.95 6.54 -4.48
CA ARG A 236 -6.99 5.89 -5.28
C ARG A 236 -6.85 6.26 -6.76
N GLY A 237 -6.70 7.54 -7.07
CA GLY A 237 -6.53 8.02 -8.44
C GLY A 237 -5.26 7.47 -9.11
N VAL A 238 -4.14 7.35 -8.39
CA VAL A 238 -2.91 6.77 -8.92
C VAL A 238 -3.14 5.35 -9.39
N LYS A 239 -3.83 4.50 -8.62
CA LYS A 239 -4.15 3.13 -9.04
C LYS A 239 -4.99 3.07 -10.32
N VAL A 240 -5.84 4.07 -10.55
CA VAL A 240 -6.70 4.12 -11.74
C VAL A 240 -5.97 4.70 -12.95
N HIS A 241 -5.16 5.74 -12.74
CA HIS A 241 -4.55 6.53 -13.81
C HIS A 241 -3.08 6.20 -14.09
N HIS A 242 -2.45 5.27 -13.35
CA HIS A 242 -1.05 4.91 -13.59
C HIS A 242 -0.86 4.30 -14.99
N PRO A 243 0.13 4.75 -15.78
CA PRO A 243 0.37 4.23 -17.12
C PRO A 243 0.64 2.72 -17.15
N ASP A 244 1.39 2.19 -16.18
CA ASP A 244 1.66 0.75 -16.07
C ASP A 244 0.42 -0.09 -15.74
N GLN A 245 -0.65 0.54 -15.26
CA GLN A 245 -1.94 -0.11 -14.97
C GLN A 245 -2.99 0.18 -16.05
N GLY A 246 -2.56 0.67 -17.22
CA GLY A 246 -3.43 0.95 -18.36
C GLY A 246 -4.07 2.34 -18.34
N GLY A 247 -3.68 3.21 -17.41
CA GLY A 247 -4.06 4.62 -17.41
C GLY A 247 -3.33 5.41 -18.51
N SER A 248 -3.79 6.63 -18.79
CA SER A 248 -3.09 7.52 -19.72
C SER A 248 -2.09 8.40 -18.98
N ASN A 249 -0.92 8.64 -19.58
CA ASN A 249 0.08 9.53 -19.03
C ASN A 249 -0.47 10.95 -18.78
N ALA A 250 -1.34 11.44 -19.68
CA ALA A 250 -2.01 12.73 -19.52
C ALA A 250 -2.91 12.77 -18.27
N ALA A 251 -3.76 11.74 -18.06
CA ALA A 251 -4.63 11.68 -16.88
C ALA A 251 -3.82 11.58 -15.57
N PHE A 252 -2.69 10.88 -15.60
CA PHE A 252 -1.79 10.82 -14.45
C PHE A 252 -1.17 12.19 -14.12
N ILE A 253 -0.74 12.94 -15.14
CA ILE A 253 -0.21 14.31 -14.99
C ILE A 253 -1.29 15.25 -14.43
N ASP A 254 -2.51 15.19 -14.96
CA ASP A 254 -3.63 16.02 -14.50
C ASP A 254 -4.01 15.72 -13.04
N LEU A 255 -4.07 14.43 -12.68
CA LEU A 255 -4.32 13.99 -11.31
C LEU A 255 -3.22 14.51 -10.37
N LYS A 256 -1.94 14.45 -10.80
CA LYS A 256 -0.82 14.95 -10.00
C LYS A 256 -0.92 16.46 -9.80
N GLY A 257 -1.25 17.20 -10.86
CA GLY A 257 -1.46 18.65 -10.78
C GLY A 257 -2.58 19.03 -9.81
N ALA A 258 -3.68 18.27 -9.79
CA ALA A 258 -4.76 18.47 -8.83
C ALA A 258 -4.33 18.16 -7.38
N TYR A 259 -3.56 17.09 -7.16
CA TYR A 259 -3.00 16.77 -5.84
C TYR A 259 -2.09 17.88 -5.33
N ASP A 260 -1.14 18.35 -6.14
CA ASP A 260 -0.19 19.40 -5.76
C ASP A 260 -0.93 20.71 -5.41
N ALA A 261 -1.92 21.11 -6.21
CA ALA A 261 -2.73 22.30 -5.96
C ALA A 261 -3.58 22.20 -4.68
N ALA A 262 -4.15 21.02 -4.40
CA ALA A 262 -4.94 20.77 -3.19
C ALA A 262 -4.10 20.88 -1.91
N MET A 263 -2.89 20.31 -1.93
CA MET A 263 -1.96 20.35 -0.80
C MET A 263 -1.50 21.79 -0.50
N ASP A 264 -1.18 22.57 -1.54
CA ASP A 264 -0.77 23.96 -1.37
C ASP A 264 -1.91 24.85 -0.85
N PHE A 265 -3.15 24.59 -1.28
CA PHE A 265 -4.34 25.28 -0.77
C PHE A 265 -4.52 25.03 0.74
N LEU A 266 -4.44 23.77 1.18
CA LEU A 266 -4.58 23.41 2.59
C LEU A 266 -3.49 24.02 3.47
N LYS A 267 -2.24 24.07 2.99
CA LYS A 267 -1.13 24.72 3.71
C LYS A 267 -1.38 26.21 3.93
N ARG A 268 -1.89 26.91 2.91
CA ARG A 268 -2.21 28.34 3.01
C ARG A 268 -3.42 28.60 3.91
N ALA A 269 -4.38 27.69 3.94
CA ALA A 269 -5.57 27.79 4.80
C ALA A 269 -5.27 27.50 6.28
N ALA A 270 -4.18 26.78 6.57
CA ALA A 270 -3.74 26.47 7.93
C ALA A 270 -2.76 27.49 8.53
N ALA A 271 -2.26 28.43 7.71
CA ALA A 271 -1.37 29.52 8.11
C ALA A 271 -2.18 30.76 8.51
#